data_AF-A0A8C7FLG7-F1
#
_entry.id   AF-A0A8C7FLG7-F1
#
_cell.length_a   1.000
_cell.length_b   1.000
_cell.length_c   1.000
_cell.angle_alpha   90.00
_cell.angle_beta   90.00
_cell.angle_gamma   90.00
#
_symmetry.space_group_name_H-M   'P 1'
#
loop_
_entity.id
_entity.type
_entity.pdbx_description
1 polymer ?
#
loop_
_entity_poly.entity_id
_entity_poly.type
_entity_poly.pdbx_seq_one_letter_code
_entity_poly.pdbx_strand_id
1 'polypeptide(L)'
;MVQPQTDTWDMAGDEGGGALRVPPELAANEVVTRLLGDNQQLREALQRSNQALRQRCEEMEEWQRRSREEREFLSCRFQEARALVERLARENHSLTSLASPSNPGANQGLLVNGPSFSQDSCPNSTNCSSNGGPARGGEQEKSSETNGTMASSLVTERGMEKRAEENEQMMLHSLPSERGNGFLQLLKSHKEKLDEGMTDLRLRNEELEKERDEGKRERDCLRRSVEELKTKLVQAQSSGVTEETVQHSEAPPPSDSSHLAKLTEQLQATQCRYRELQEKLDSLQKSSAQRDRTEVLLKQKDKDCAQLAKDGEALKAQVTSLLGELRERQSCLDQSQQDRNILDDKLSSTREALAASEREMEQQRKQHSVTVDKLLLQTHNLETALKTDRLVITEERRKLAQLQHAYTCLFKDYDSKLKTEGGDMVVRLEEAERALALKQDLIDKLKEEVEQQRGSLETVPVLTAQAEIYKADFLAEREAREKLNQRKEELQDHLNKALAEMERLKQEGTSRARMEEMQQRHLDDFIPRPNIPPQPGVAFNTVPPPSSFRSVGLAAGVAGGVSGGGAEELPDYRCPKCQYQAPDMDTLQIHVMDCIQ
;
A
#
# COMPACT_ATOMS: atom_id res chain seq x y z
N MET A 1 -36.03 -8.85 39.74
CA MET A 1 -34.64 -9.19 40.13
C MET A 1 -34.10 -10.20 39.14
N VAL A 2 -32.91 -9.95 38.61
CA VAL A 2 -31.90 -10.85 38.00
C VAL A 2 -30.96 -9.92 37.25
N GLN A 3 -29.65 -10.01 37.50
CA GLN A 3 -28.63 -9.23 36.77
C GLN A 3 -28.16 -10.03 35.55
N PRO A 4 -27.75 -9.37 34.45
CA PRO A 4 -26.90 -10.03 33.47
C PRO A 4 -25.52 -10.27 34.10
N GLN A 5 -25.02 -11.50 34.05
CA GLN A 5 -23.60 -11.75 34.32
C GLN A 5 -22.80 -11.26 33.10
N THR A 6 -21.89 -10.32 33.35
CA THR A 6 -20.82 -9.98 32.41
C THR A 6 -19.62 -10.87 32.72
N ASP A 7 -19.21 -11.71 31.77
CA ASP A 7 -17.95 -12.46 31.88
C ASP A 7 -16.77 -11.49 31.72
N THR A 8 -16.34 -10.91 32.84
CA THR A 8 -15.18 -10.02 32.91
C THR A 8 -13.92 -10.82 32.66
N TRP A 9 -13.29 -10.60 31.49
CA TRP A 9 -11.94 -11.08 31.23
C TRP A 9 -10.92 -10.21 31.97
N ASP A 10 -10.76 -10.46 33.27
CA ASP A 10 -9.76 -9.79 34.11
C ASP A 10 -8.34 -10.16 33.66
N MET A 11 -7.79 -9.32 32.78
CA MET A 11 -6.35 -9.28 32.45
C MET A 11 -5.56 -8.58 33.57
N ALA A 12 -5.85 -8.93 34.83
CA ALA A 12 -5.03 -8.59 35.98
C ALA A 12 -3.87 -9.60 36.07
N GLY A 13 -2.64 -9.10 36.11
CA GLY A 13 -1.45 -9.91 35.84
C GLY A 13 -1.10 -10.93 36.92
N ASP A 14 -0.67 -12.10 36.47
CA ASP A 14 0.25 -12.98 37.19
C ASP A 14 1.44 -13.27 36.25
N GLU A 15 2.67 -13.20 36.77
CA GLU A 15 3.88 -13.64 36.05
C GLU A 15 4.18 -15.14 36.29
N GLY A 16 3.28 -15.85 36.96
CA GLY A 16 3.23 -17.30 37.06
C GLY A 16 3.08 -17.99 35.69
N GLY A 17 3.93 -18.99 35.43
CA GLY A 17 4.04 -19.64 34.13
C GLY A 17 2.76 -20.35 33.67
N GLY A 18 1.98 -19.69 32.80
CA GLY A 18 0.78 -20.20 32.13
C GLY A 18 1.04 -21.30 31.09
N ALA A 19 1.69 -22.38 31.51
CA ALA A 19 1.87 -23.58 30.69
C ALA A 19 0.51 -24.25 30.44
N LEU A 20 0.06 -24.25 29.19
CA LEU A 20 -1.17 -24.93 28.77
C LEU A 20 -1.04 -26.44 29.04
N ARG A 21 -1.70 -26.91 30.11
CA ARG A 21 -1.60 -28.28 30.59
C ARG A 21 -2.36 -29.24 29.66
N VAL A 22 -1.65 -29.76 28.66
CA VAL A 22 -2.22 -30.69 27.67
C VAL A 22 -2.66 -32.01 28.31
N PRO A 23 -3.85 -32.55 27.94
CA PRO A 23 -4.31 -33.86 28.41
C PRO A 23 -3.32 -34.99 28.09
N PRO A 24 -3.17 -36.01 28.97
CA PRO A 24 -2.22 -37.10 28.76
C PRO A 24 -2.38 -37.85 27.43
N GLU A 25 -3.61 -37.97 26.92
CA GLU A 25 -3.90 -38.65 25.64
C GLU A 25 -3.34 -37.89 24.43
N LEU A 26 -3.11 -36.58 24.55
CA LEU A 26 -2.64 -35.70 23.48
C LEU A 26 -1.15 -35.32 23.62
N ALA A 27 -0.55 -35.52 24.79
CA ALA A 27 0.87 -35.23 25.05
C ALA A 27 1.85 -36.09 24.22
N ALA A 28 1.40 -37.26 23.73
CA ALA A 28 2.17 -38.13 22.85
C ALA A 28 2.02 -37.78 21.35
N ASN A 29 1.19 -36.81 20.98
CA ASN A 29 0.94 -36.44 19.59
C ASN A 29 1.98 -35.42 19.09
N GLU A 30 2.81 -35.81 18.11
CA GLU A 30 3.89 -34.97 17.57
C GLU A 30 3.41 -33.60 17.05
N VAL A 31 2.21 -33.53 16.47
CA VAL A 31 1.64 -32.28 15.95
C VAL A 31 1.25 -31.35 17.11
N VAL A 32 0.69 -31.89 18.19
CA VAL A 32 0.37 -31.12 19.40
C VAL A 32 1.66 -30.60 20.05
N THR A 33 2.67 -31.45 20.23
CA THR A 33 3.98 -31.05 20.78
C THR A 33 4.66 -29.97 19.94
N ARG A 34 4.57 -30.05 18.60
CA ARG A 34 5.08 -29.01 17.70
C ARG A 34 4.31 -27.69 17.85
N LEU A 35 2.97 -27.73 17.85
CA LEU A 35 2.13 -26.55 18.03
C LEU A 35 2.35 -25.85 19.39
N LEU A 36 2.65 -26.61 20.46
CA LEU A 36 3.06 -26.04 21.75
C LEU A 36 4.40 -25.31 21.64
N GLY A 37 5.39 -25.90 20.95
CA GLY A 37 6.68 -25.27 20.70
C GLY A 37 6.56 -23.98 19.90
N ASP A 38 5.80 -24.01 18.81
CA ASP A 38 5.52 -22.84 17.97
C ASP A 38 4.76 -21.75 18.76
N ASN A 39 3.79 -22.14 19.60
CA ASN A 39 3.06 -21.20 20.47
C ASN A 39 3.94 -20.57 21.56
N GLN A 40 4.88 -21.34 22.13
CA GLN A 40 5.88 -20.83 23.07
C GLN A 40 6.83 -19.82 22.39
N GLN A 41 7.34 -20.15 21.20
CA GLN A 41 8.17 -19.24 20.41
C GLN A 41 7.44 -17.95 20.06
N LEU A 42 6.15 -18.02 19.70
CA LEU A 42 5.31 -16.85 19.45
C LEU A 42 5.11 -15.98 20.70
N ARG A 43 4.88 -16.57 21.88
CA ARG A 43 4.81 -15.83 23.15
C ARG A 43 6.09 -15.08 23.46
N GLU A 44 7.25 -15.75 23.35
CA GLU A 44 8.53 -15.12 23.60
C GLU A 44 8.88 -14.04 22.57
N ALA A 45 8.56 -14.26 21.29
CA ALA A 45 8.72 -13.25 20.24
C ALA A 45 7.86 -12.02 20.51
N LEU A 46 6.61 -12.21 20.96
CA LEU A 46 5.72 -11.12 21.35
C LEU A 46 6.22 -10.37 22.60
N GLN A 47 6.74 -11.08 23.62
CA GLN A 47 7.38 -10.48 24.78
C GLN A 47 8.61 -9.63 24.39
N ARG A 48 9.53 -10.19 23.59
CA ARG A 48 10.70 -9.47 23.06
C ARG A 48 10.29 -8.23 22.25
N SER A 49 9.27 -8.35 21.39
CA SER A 49 8.74 -7.24 20.61
C SER A 49 8.12 -6.15 21.50
N ASN A 50 7.37 -6.51 22.53
CA ASN A 50 6.77 -5.56 23.47
C ASN A 50 7.83 -4.86 24.34
N GLN A 51 8.89 -5.57 24.75
CA GLN A 51 10.02 -5.00 25.47
C GLN A 51 10.78 -3.98 24.59
N ALA A 52 11.11 -4.37 23.35
CA ALA A 52 11.73 -3.48 22.37
C ALA A 52 10.83 -2.31 21.91
N LEU A 53 9.51 -2.40 22.10
CA LEU A 53 8.60 -1.27 21.90
C LEU A 53 8.65 -0.31 23.09
N ARG A 54 8.59 -0.80 24.34
CA ARG A 54 8.73 0.01 25.56
C ARG A 54 10.03 0.80 25.57
N GLN A 55 11.15 0.15 25.30
CA GLN A 55 12.47 0.79 25.20
C GLN A 55 12.49 1.94 24.18
N ARG A 56 11.89 1.75 22.99
CA ARG A 56 11.81 2.82 21.98
C ARG A 56 10.84 3.95 22.34
N CYS A 57 9.81 3.69 23.14
CA CYS A 57 8.98 4.75 23.72
C CYS A 57 9.77 5.55 24.76
N GLU A 58 10.49 4.89 25.66
CA GLU A 58 11.35 5.50 26.68
C GLU A 58 12.45 6.37 26.02
N GLU A 59 13.16 5.84 25.02
CA GLU A 59 14.13 6.57 24.20
C GLU A 59 13.52 7.81 23.51
N MET A 60 12.29 7.69 23.00
CA MET A 60 11.60 8.80 22.33
C MET A 60 11.16 9.89 23.33
N GLU A 61 10.68 9.51 24.52
CA GLU A 61 10.38 10.45 25.60
C GLU A 61 11.64 11.18 26.09
N GLU A 62 12.76 10.46 26.24
CA GLU A 62 14.05 11.09 26.54
C GLU A 62 14.51 12.06 25.44
N TRP A 63 14.38 11.68 24.17
CA TRP A 63 14.75 12.52 23.04
C TRP A 63 13.89 13.79 22.98
N GLN A 64 12.58 13.67 23.19
CA GLN A 64 11.67 14.83 23.28
C GLN A 64 12.01 15.74 24.47
N ARG A 65 12.42 15.16 25.61
CA ARG A 65 12.89 15.89 26.80
C ARG A 65 14.16 16.70 26.48
N ARG A 66 15.19 16.04 25.94
CA ARG A 66 16.46 16.67 25.52
C ARG A 66 16.23 17.76 24.46
N SER A 67 15.37 17.53 23.47
CA SER A 67 15.03 18.51 22.43
C SER A 67 14.24 19.73 22.96
N ARG A 68 13.53 19.57 24.08
CA ARG A 68 12.92 20.68 24.82
C ARG A 68 13.97 21.46 25.59
N GLU A 69 14.81 20.77 26.38
CA GLU A 69 15.89 21.36 27.17
C GLU A 69 16.88 22.15 26.29
N GLU A 70 17.27 21.61 25.14
CA GLU A 70 18.13 22.29 24.15
C GLU A 70 17.46 23.54 23.56
N ARG A 71 16.16 23.49 23.25
CA ARG A 71 15.40 24.62 22.73
C ARG A 71 15.23 25.73 23.77
N GLU A 72 15.01 25.36 25.02
CA GLU A 72 14.93 26.30 26.15
C GLU A 72 16.30 26.93 26.42
N PHE A 73 17.39 26.15 26.40
CA PHE A 73 18.77 26.67 26.46
C PHE A 73 19.08 27.65 25.31
N LEU A 74 18.80 27.27 24.06
CA LEU A 74 19.01 28.14 22.90
C LEU A 74 18.17 29.42 23.00
N SER A 75 16.91 29.32 23.44
CA SER A 75 16.05 30.49 23.68
C SER A 75 16.67 31.45 24.71
N CYS A 76 17.18 30.93 25.84
CA CYS A 76 17.90 31.74 26.82
C CYS A 76 19.16 32.39 26.24
N ARG A 77 19.97 31.66 25.46
CA ARG A 77 21.16 32.21 24.80
C ARG A 77 20.82 33.29 23.75
N PHE A 78 19.73 33.14 23.00
CA PHE A 78 19.26 34.19 22.10
C PHE A 78 18.76 35.43 22.85
N GLN A 79 18.11 35.26 24.01
CA GLN A 79 17.70 36.37 24.87
C GLN A 79 18.92 37.10 25.49
N GLU A 80 19.91 36.37 25.98
CA GLU A 80 21.19 36.93 26.45
C GLU A 80 21.92 37.71 25.36
N ALA A 81 22.08 37.12 24.17
CA ALA A 81 22.72 37.75 23.02
C ALA A 81 21.97 39.01 22.57
N ARG A 82 20.63 38.97 22.54
CA ARG A 82 19.78 40.13 22.25
C ARG A 82 19.97 41.23 23.31
N ALA A 83 19.94 40.89 24.59
CA ALA A 83 20.13 41.85 25.68
C ALA A 83 21.57 42.45 25.71
N LEU A 84 22.57 41.73 25.18
CA LEU A 84 23.91 42.26 24.94
C LEU A 84 23.91 43.22 23.74
N VAL A 85 23.31 42.86 22.61
CA VAL A 85 23.21 43.74 21.43
C VAL A 85 22.43 45.02 21.73
N GLU A 86 21.31 44.94 22.45
CA GLU A 86 20.54 46.11 22.90
C GLU A 86 21.30 46.98 23.90
N ARG A 87 22.31 46.44 24.60
CA ARG A 87 23.20 47.19 25.50
C ARG A 87 24.32 47.89 24.74
N LEU A 88 25.03 47.15 23.87
CA LEU A 88 26.05 47.69 22.98
C LEU A 88 25.46 48.75 22.02
N ALA A 89 24.21 48.58 21.59
CA ALA A 89 23.50 49.60 20.82
C ALA A 89 23.30 50.89 21.63
N ARG A 90 22.85 50.79 22.89
CA ARG A 90 22.70 51.96 23.79
C ARG A 90 24.05 52.62 24.09
N GLU A 91 25.09 51.84 24.34
CA GLU A 91 26.46 52.33 24.56
C GLU A 91 27.00 53.04 23.30
N ASN A 92 26.81 52.48 22.10
CA ASN A 92 27.16 53.15 20.85
C ASN A 92 26.34 54.43 20.60
N HIS A 93 25.05 54.48 20.94
CA HIS A 93 24.27 55.72 20.85
C HIS A 93 24.80 56.79 21.83
N SER A 94 25.13 56.41 23.07
CA SER A 94 25.75 57.31 24.05
C SER A 94 27.12 57.82 23.58
N LEU A 95 27.98 56.95 23.07
CA LEU A 95 29.30 57.33 22.52
C LEU A 95 29.16 58.22 21.28
N THR A 96 28.22 57.93 20.38
CA THR A 96 27.93 58.78 19.21
C THR A 96 27.39 60.15 19.63
N SER A 97 26.55 60.20 20.67
CA SER A 97 26.03 61.45 21.25
C SER A 97 27.11 62.29 21.93
N LEU A 98 28.12 61.64 22.55
CA LEU A 98 29.29 62.31 23.13
C LEU A 98 30.33 62.74 22.07
N ALA A 99 30.43 62.00 20.96
CA ALA A 99 31.33 62.30 19.85
C ALA A 99 30.76 63.29 18.82
N SER A 100 29.48 63.68 18.94
CA SER A 100 28.82 64.63 18.06
C SER A 100 29.01 66.08 18.58
N PRO A 101 29.85 66.92 17.96
CA PRO A 101 29.93 68.33 18.33
C PRO A 101 28.62 69.04 18.01
N SER A 102 28.11 69.80 18.96
CA SER A 102 26.85 70.54 18.84
C SER A 102 26.97 71.69 17.84
N ASN A 103 26.22 71.61 16.73
CA ASN A 103 26.04 72.72 15.81
C ASN A 103 24.60 72.68 15.22
N PRO A 104 23.76 73.70 15.42
CA PRO A 104 22.35 73.65 15.04
C PRO A 104 22.11 74.12 13.59
N GLY A 105 21.18 73.47 12.89
CA GLY A 105 20.46 74.06 11.76
C GLY A 105 20.69 73.44 10.38
N ALA A 106 20.00 72.32 10.11
CA ALA A 106 19.56 71.96 8.75
C ALA A 106 18.23 71.20 8.82
N ASN A 107 17.24 71.60 8.03
CA ASN A 107 15.92 70.99 8.03
C ASN A 107 15.89 69.66 7.26
N GLN A 108 15.45 68.62 7.98
CA GLN A 108 14.30 67.74 7.67
C GLN A 108 14.16 67.08 6.29
N GLY A 109 14.03 65.74 6.34
CA GLY A 109 13.61 64.85 5.25
C GLY A 109 14.42 63.55 5.24
N LEU A 110 13.86 62.35 5.40
CA LEU A 110 12.46 61.96 5.67
C LEU A 110 12.44 60.66 6.52
N LEU A 111 11.35 60.48 7.28
CA LEU A 111 10.86 59.29 8.01
C LEU A 111 11.53 57.94 7.61
N VAL A 112 12.18 57.18 8.51
CA VAL A 112 11.66 56.48 9.70
C VAL A 112 10.41 55.62 9.41
N ASN A 113 10.57 54.31 9.50
CA ASN A 113 9.46 53.38 9.77
C ASN A 113 9.99 52.14 10.51
N GLY A 114 9.96 52.19 11.84
CA GLY A 114 10.14 51.03 12.73
C GLY A 114 8.84 50.84 13.52
N PRO A 115 8.31 49.61 13.67
CA PRO A 115 7.03 49.39 14.33
C PRO A 115 7.15 49.66 15.85
N SER A 116 6.24 50.47 16.38
CA SER A 116 6.16 50.74 17.81
C SER A 116 5.61 49.54 18.56
N PHE A 117 6.27 49.12 19.64
CA PHE A 117 5.67 48.25 20.64
C PHE A 117 4.74 49.08 21.53
N SER A 118 3.46 48.75 21.56
CA SER A 118 2.55 49.21 22.61
C SER A 118 2.70 48.32 23.84
N GLN A 119 2.77 48.93 25.01
CA GLN A 119 2.92 48.28 26.30
C GLN A 119 1.54 48.17 26.95
N ASP A 120 1.04 46.95 27.17
CA ASP A 120 -0.19 46.75 27.97
C ASP A 120 -0.07 45.60 28.98
N SER A 121 0.02 46.01 30.25
CA SER A 121 -0.73 45.46 31.38
C SER A 121 -0.83 43.93 31.58
N CYS A 122 0.16 43.34 32.24
CA CYS A 122 -0.04 42.07 32.95
C CYS A 122 -0.66 42.30 34.35
N PRO A 123 -1.72 41.56 34.75
CA PRO A 123 -1.97 41.21 36.14
C PRO A 123 -1.19 39.94 36.54
N ASN A 124 -1.11 39.66 37.85
CA ASN A 124 -0.15 38.71 38.44
C ASN A 124 -0.83 37.54 39.21
N SER A 125 -0.10 36.42 39.36
CA SER A 125 -0.45 35.23 40.17
C SER A 125 -1.67 34.41 39.68
N THR A 126 -1.82 33.12 39.98
CA THR A 126 -1.33 32.37 41.17
C THR A 126 -0.85 30.95 40.85
N ASN A 127 0.05 30.43 41.68
CA ASN A 127 0.63 29.08 41.63
C ASN A 127 -0.17 28.06 42.46
N CYS A 128 -0.53 26.90 41.90
CA CYS A 128 -0.80 25.67 42.67
C CYS A 128 -0.76 24.40 41.81
N SER A 129 -0.18 23.33 42.35
CA SER A 129 -0.22 21.96 41.80
C SER A 129 -1.12 21.07 42.65
N SER A 130 -1.85 20.12 42.05
CA SER A 130 -1.88 18.67 42.41
C SER A 130 -3.20 17.95 42.05
N ASN A 131 -3.03 16.77 41.46
CA ASN A 131 -3.84 15.54 41.59
C ASN A 131 -5.36 15.52 41.30
N GLY A 132 -5.77 14.48 40.54
CA GLY A 132 -7.04 13.78 40.76
C GLY A 132 -8.04 13.78 39.60
N GLY A 133 -8.22 12.63 38.97
CA GLY A 133 -9.50 12.25 38.34
C GLY A 133 -10.35 11.41 39.32
N PRO A 134 -11.47 10.78 38.90
CA PRO A 134 -11.93 10.63 37.51
C PRO A 134 -13.46 10.82 37.26
N ALA A 135 -13.86 10.58 36.00
CA ALA A 135 -15.12 9.91 35.54
C ALA A 135 -16.32 10.71 34.97
N ARG A 136 -16.75 10.23 33.78
CA ARG A 136 -18.11 10.14 33.18
C ARG A 136 -18.91 11.40 32.76
N GLY A 137 -19.17 11.47 31.44
CA GLY A 137 -20.56 11.49 30.91
C GLY A 137 -20.91 12.52 29.81
N GLY A 138 -21.55 12.06 28.72
CA GLY A 138 -22.12 12.89 27.62
C GLY A 138 -21.07 13.32 26.57
N GLU A 139 -21.06 12.86 25.31
CA GLU A 139 -22.09 12.80 24.25
C GLU A 139 -22.49 14.17 23.66
N GLN A 140 -21.85 14.57 22.56
CA GLN A 140 -22.57 14.84 21.31
C GLN A 140 -21.65 14.92 20.08
N GLU A 141 -22.15 14.47 18.93
CA GLU A 141 -21.52 14.64 17.62
C GLU A 141 -21.77 16.04 17.05
N LYS A 142 -20.77 16.61 16.38
CA LYS A 142 -20.95 17.34 15.10
C LYS A 142 -19.61 17.70 14.46
N SER A 143 -19.12 16.84 13.58
CA SER A 143 -18.23 17.28 12.50
C SER A 143 -19.05 18.16 11.54
N SER A 144 -18.44 19.25 11.06
CA SER A 144 -19.01 20.09 10.00
C SER A 144 -17.92 20.43 8.99
N GLU A 145 -18.30 20.48 7.73
CA GLU A 145 -17.38 20.53 6.59
C GLU A 145 -16.90 21.96 6.31
N THR A 146 -15.65 22.10 5.86
CA THR A 146 -15.23 23.27 5.05
C THR A 146 -14.31 22.81 3.91
N ASN A 147 -14.46 23.44 2.75
CA ASN A 147 -13.82 23.06 1.48
C ASN A 147 -12.58 23.91 1.16
N GLY A 148 -11.70 23.44 0.26
CA GLY A 148 -10.54 24.22 -0.24
C GLY A 148 -9.41 23.35 -0.82
N THR A 149 -9.62 22.62 -1.90
CA THR A 149 -9.27 23.04 -3.29
C THR A 149 -7.76 23.12 -3.59
N MET A 150 -7.26 22.27 -4.49
CA MET A 150 -6.31 22.61 -5.56
C MET A 150 -6.27 21.52 -6.65
N ALA A 151 -5.90 21.90 -7.88
CA ALA A 151 -5.82 21.09 -9.12
C ALA A 151 -4.78 19.93 -9.03
N SER A 152 -4.87 18.79 -9.75
CA SER A 152 -4.93 18.57 -11.22
C SER A 152 -3.74 19.19 -12.00
N SER A 153 -3.10 18.52 -12.98
CA SER A 153 -3.13 17.09 -13.37
C SER A 153 -1.98 16.75 -14.34
N LEU A 154 -1.65 15.45 -14.46
CA LEU A 154 -1.07 14.74 -15.62
C LEU A 154 -0.05 15.42 -16.57
N VAL A 155 1.15 14.84 -16.68
CA VAL A 155 1.88 14.67 -17.97
C VAL A 155 2.57 13.29 -17.97
N THR A 156 2.66 12.66 -19.15
CA THR A 156 3.28 11.35 -19.41
C THR A 156 4.46 11.44 -20.38
N GLU A 157 5.29 10.37 -20.45
CA GLU A 157 6.32 10.13 -21.49
C GLU A 157 7.51 11.12 -21.52
N ARG A 158 8.65 10.84 -22.19
CA ARG A 158 9.38 9.60 -22.54
C ARG A 158 10.84 10.05 -22.81
N GLY A 159 11.85 9.28 -22.40
CA GLY A 159 13.25 9.71 -22.47
C GLY A 159 13.93 9.54 -23.85
N MET A 160 15.01 10.29 -24.08
CA MET A 160 16.06 10.02 -25.08
C MET A 160 17.37 10.71 -24.70
N GLU A 161 18.51 10.11 -25.07
CA GLU A 161 19.86 10.62 -24.80
C GLU A 161 20.36 11.58 -25.90
N LYS A 162 21.24 12.55 -25.56
CA LYS A 162 22.48 12.77 -26.33
C LYS A 162 23.57 13.59 -25.62
N ARG A 163 24.74 13.61 -26.27
CA ARG A 163 26.06 14.09 -25.85
C ARG A 163 26.42 15.49 -26.37
N ALA A 164 27.61 15.95 -25.97
CA ALA A 164 28.38 17.13 -26.40
C ALA A 164 27.88 18.45 -25.78
N GLU A 165 28.69 19.22 -25.06
CA GLU A 165 30.00 19.82 -25.42
C GLU A 165 29.88 20.92 -26.47
N GLU A 166 29.68 22.16 -26.02
CA GLU A 166 30.13 23.36 -26.71
C GLU A 166 30.41 24.47 -25.70
N ASN A 167 31.19 25.48 -26.08
CA ASN A 167 31.95 26.33 -25.16
C ASN A 167 31.38 27.75 -24.98
N GLU A 168 31.74 28.38 -23.86
CA GLU A 168 31.82 29.84 -23.64
C GLU A 168 30.59 30.76 -23.81
N GLN A 169 30.32 31.50 -22.72
CA GLN A 169 30.14 32.98 -22.74
C GLN A 169 28.77 33.60 -23.14
N MET A 170 27.76 33.46 -22.26
CA MET A 170 26.70 34.49 -22.09
C MET A 170 26.16 34.45 -20.64
N MET A 171 26.63 35.32 -19.74
CA MET A 171 26.10 36.67 -19.42
C MET A 171 24.70 36.69 -18.76
N LEU A 172 24.72 36.72 -17.42
CA LEU A 172 23.81 37.40 -16.49
C LEU A 172 22.36 37.70 -16.94
N HIS A 173 21.39 37.01 -16.34
CA HIS A 173 20.09 37.60 -16.00
C HIS A 173 19.67 37.21 -14.57
N SER A 174 19.69 38.18 -13.66
CA SER A 174 19.27 38.02 -12.26
C SER A 174 18.36 39.17 -11.84
N LEU A 175 17.13 38.85 -11.42
CA LEU A 175 16.15 39.79 -10.86
C LEU A 175 15.19 39.05 -9.90
N PRO A 176 14.66 39.69 -8.85
CA PRO A 176 15.45 40.43 -7.86
C PRO A 176 15.09 40.00 -6.42
N SER A 177 16.09 39.76 -5.57
CA SER A 177 15.89 39.62 -4.11
C SER A 177 16.61 40.76 -3.40
N GLU A 178 15.92 41.89 -3.23
CA GLU A 178 16.51 43.16 -2.80
C GLU A 178 17.19 43.08 -1.42
N ARG A 179 16.74 42.18 -0.53
CA ARG A 179 17.36 41.96 0.79
C ARG A 179 18.68 41.18 0.71
N GLY A 180 18.93 40.39 -0.34
CA GLY A 180 20.18 39.66 -0.54
C GLY A 180 21.26 40.48 -1.25
N ASN A 181 20.85 41.35 -2.19
CA ASN A 181 21.77 42.09 -3.06
C ASN A 181 22.74 43.00 -2.29
N GLY A 182 22.28 43.72 -1.26
CA GLY A 182 23.14 44.66 -0.51
C GLY A 182 24.34 44.00 0.18
N PHE A 183 24.15 42.80 0.75
CA PHE A 183 25.24 42.06 1.40
C PHE A 183 26.23 41.48 0.39
N LEU A 184 25.74 40.95 -0.74
CA LEU A 184 26.59 40.49 -1.85
C LEU A 184 27.36 41.63 -2.50
N GLN A 185 26.76 42.81 -2.64
CA GLN A 185 27.43 44.00 -3.19
C GLN A 185 28.49 44.56 -2.23
N LEU A 186 28.24 44.52 -0.91
CA LEU A 186 29.23 44.86 0.11
C LEU A 186 30.40 43.86 0.12
N LEU A 187 30.12 42.55 0.06
CA LEU A 187 31.14 41.50 -0.07
C LEU A 187 31.96 41.67 -1.36
N LYS A 188 31.30 41.99 -2.49
CA LYS A 188 32.00 42.27 -3.75
C LYS A 188 32.91 43.48 -3.62
N SER A 189 32.43 44.60 -3.07
CA SER A 189 33.26 45.80 -2.86
C SER A 189 34.40 45.57 -1.88
N HIS A 190 34.21 44.73 -0.86
CA HIS A 190 35.27 44.36 0.08
C HIS A 190 36.32 43.44 -0.57
N LYS A 191 35.90 42.52 -1.45
CA LYS A 191 36.82 41.73 -2.28
C LYS A 191 37.59 42.63 -3.24
N GLU A 192 36.90 43.52 -3.95
CA GLU A 192 37.46 44.45 -4.94
C GLU A 192 38.56 45.32 -4.30
N LYS A 193 38.31 45.88 -3.11
CA LYS A 193 39.30 46.63 -2.31
C LYS A 193 40.47 45.78 -1.80
N LEU A 194 40.25 44.49 -1.50
CA LEU A 194 41.31 43.55 -1.15
C LEU A 194 42.18 43.21 -2.36
N ASP A 195 41.58 42.98 -3.52
CA ASP A 195 42.28 42.70 -4.78
C ASP A 195 43.09 43.94 -5.23
N GLU A 196 42.50 45.15 -5.15
CA GLU A 196 43.15 46.46 -5.37
C GLU A 196 44.36 46.64 -4.43
N GLY A 197 44.15 46.53 -3.11
CA GLY A 197 45.25 46.64 -2.13
C GLY A 197 46.33 45.57 -2.31
N MET A 198 45.96 44.36 -2.76
CA MET A 198 46.90 43.29 -3.13
C MET A 198 47.65 43.61 -4.42
N THR A 199 47.10 44.38 -5.36
CA THR A 199 47.85 44.87 -6.54
C THR A 199 48.77 46.04 -6.21
N ASP A 200 48.32 47.00 -5.39
CA ASP A 200 49.15 48.14 -4.95
C ASP A 200 50.35 47.66 -4.12
N LEU A 201 50.16 46.70 -3.21
CA LEU A 201 51.26 46.08 -2.47
C LEU A 201 52.24 45.31 -3.38
N ARG A 202 51.78 44.73 -4.49
CA ARG A 202 52.68 44.10 -5.48
C ARG A 202 53.49 45.15 -6.25
N LEU A 203 52.85 46.21 -6.73
CA LEU A 203 53.52 47.32 -7.41
C LEU A 203 54.54 48.01 -6.49
N ARG A 204 54.18 48.30 -5.23
CA ARG A 204 55.09 48.94 -4.27
C ARG A 204 56.24 48.02 -3.86
N ASN A 205 56.05 46.71 -3.80
CA ASN A 205 57.15 45.77 -3.63
C ASN A 205 58.10 45.75 -4.83
N GLU A 206 57.58 45.75 -6.07
CA GLU A 206 58.40 45.82 -7.29
C GLU A 206 59.19 47.14 -7.39
N GLU A 207 58.61 48.24 -6.90
CA GLU A 207 59.26 49.55 -6.77
C GLU A 207 60.38 49.54 -5.70
N LEU A 208 60.12 48.95 -4.53
CA LEU A 208 61.13 48.76 -3.48
C LEU A 208 62.28 47.82 -3.91
N GLU A 209 62.02 46.83 -4.77
CA GLU A 209 63.08 46.01 -5.38
C GLU A 209 63.96 46.82 -6.34
N LYS A 210 63.38 47.77 -7.10
CA LYS A 210 64.12 48.68 -7.97
C LYS A 210 64.98 49.65 -7.15
N GLU A 211 64.40 50.31 -6.13
CA GLU A 211 65.15 51.17 -5.18
C GLU A 211 66.32 50.40 -4.52
N ARG A 212 66.07 49.15 -4.07
CA ARG A 212 67.10 48.27 -3.49
C ARG A 212 68.25 48.00 -4.46
N ASP A 213 67.93 47.70 -5.72
CA ASP A 213 68.92 47.34 -6.73
C ASP A 213 69.67 48.57 -7.28
N GLU A 214 69.05 49.74 -7.31
CA GLU A 214 69.71 51.02 -7.57
C GLU A 214 70.67 51.38 -6.42
N GLY A 215 70.21 51.35 -5.18
CA GLY A 215 71.09 51.52 -4.01
C GLY A 215 72.19 50.45 -3.91
N LYS A 216 72.02 49.27 -4.54
CA LYS A 216 73.11 48.28 -4.72
C LYS A 216 74.12 48.74 -5.77
N ARG A 217 73.67 49.18 -6.96
CA ARG A 217 74.52 49.74 -8.03
C ARG A 217 75.33 50.95 -7.54
N GLU A 218 74.73 51.83 -6.73
CA GLU A 218 75.41 52.97 -6.11
C GLU A 218 76.50 52.54 -5.13
N ARG A 219 76.19 51.63 -4.18
CA ARG A 219 77.18 51.08 -3.24
C ARG A 219 78.35 50.43 -3.95
N ASP A 220 78.11 49.71 -5.04
CA ASP A 220 79.17 49.08 -5.84
C ASP A 220 79.88 50.07 -6.78
N CYS A 221 79.36 51.29 -6.97
CA CYS A 221 80.08 52.42 -7.58
C CYS A 221 81.01 53.12 -6.57
N LEU A 222 80.49 53.41 -5.37
CA LEU A 222 81.28 53.97 -4.27
C LEU A 222 82.42 53.03 -3.87
N ARG A 223 82.18 51.71 -3.82
CA ARG A 223 83.20 50.69 -3.57
C ARG A 223 84.37 50.77 -4.56
N ARG A 224 84.08 50.90 -5.87
CA ARG A 224 85.12 51.05 -6.90
C ARG A 224 85.94 52.33 -6.70
N SER A 225 85.27 53.44 -6.38
CA SER A 225 85.93 54.72 -6.10
C SER A 225 86.85 54.65 -4.87
N VAL A 226 86.46 53.90 -3.84
CA VAL A 226 87.29 53.68 -2.63
C VAL A 226 88.56 52.86 -2.93
N GLU A 227 88.48 51.81 -3.75
CA GLU A 227 89.69 51.07 -4.16
C GLU A 227 90.60 51.90 -5.10
N GLU A 228 90.03 52.77 -5.95
CA GLU A 228 90.80 53.72 -6.75
C GLU A 228 91.54 54.77 -5.89
N LEU A 229 90.96 55.18 -4.75
CA LEU A 229 91.62 56.07 -3.79
C LEU A 229 92.70 55.34 -2.98
N LYS A 230 92.47 54.10 -2.54
CA LYS A 230 93.47 53.27 -1.85
C LYS A 230 94.71 53.03 -2.71
N THR A 231 94.53 52.68 -3.98
CA THR A 231 95.65 52.43 -4.91
C THR A 231 96.49 53.69 -5.12
N LYS A 232 95.87 54.88 -5.22
CA LYS A 232 96.58 56.17 -5.26
C LYS A 232 97.32 56.49 -3.95
N LEU A 233 96.76 56.14 -2.79
CA LEU A 233 97.42 56.32 -1.49
C LEU A 233 98.67 55.45 -1.35
N VAL A 234 98.61 54.18 -1.77
CA VAL A 234 99.78 53.27 -1.79
C VAL A 234 100.89 53.81 -2.69
N GLN A 235 100.54 54.42 -3.83
CA GLN A 235 101.52 55.04 -4.73
C GLN A 235 102.23 56.23 -4.09
N ALA A 236 101.52 57.04 -3.28
CA ALA A 236 102.07 58.23 -2.62
C ALA A 236 103.08 57.93 -1.48
N GLN A 237 103.06 56.72 -0.91
CA GLN A 237 103.94 56.34 0.21
C GLN A 237 105.35 55.86 -0.24
N SER A 238 105.74 56.07 -1.50
CA SER A 238 106.95 55.52 -2.11
C SER A 238 108.14 56.52 -2.21
N SER A 239 108.26 57.50 -1.30
CA SER A 239 109.32 58.53 -1.32
C SER A 239 109.72 59.00 0.10
N GLY A 240 111.03 59.10 0.42
CA GLY A 240 111.60 59.45 1.78
C GLY A 240 111.97 60.94 1.99
N VAL A 241 112.87 61.40 2.91
CA VAL A 241 114.19 60.87 3.38
C VAL A 241 114.82 61.70 4.58
N THR A 242 115.41 61.04 5.62
CA THR A 242 116.56 61.35 6.59
C THR A 242 116.73 62.58 7.57
N GLU A 243 117.75 62.50 8.47
CA GLU A 243 118.17 63.32 9.69
C GLU A 243 119.63 63.94 9.59
N GLU A 244 120.57 64.33 10.52
CA GLU A 244 120.96 64.43 12.00
C GLU A 244 122.30 65.34 12.11
N THR A 245 123.06 65.75 13.18
CA THR A 245 122.90 66.15 14.63
C THR A 245 124.22 66.66 15.38
N VAL A 246 124.19 67.85 16.08
CA VAL A 246 124.86 68.33 17.38
C VAL A 246 126.41 68.59 17.70
N GLN A 247 126.79 69.86 18.07
CA GLN A 247 127.70 70.48 19.16
C GLN A 247 129.25 70.14 19.40
N HIS A 248 130.18 70.77 20.23
CA HIS A 248 130.37 72.01 21.12
C HIS A 248 131.88 72.35 21.56
N SER A 249 132.23 73.63 21.91
CA SER A 249 133.15 74.20 23.01
C SER A 249 134.72 73.89 23.17
N GLU A 250 135.66 74.54 23.97
CA GLU A 250 135.83 75.78 24.84
C GLU A 250 137.28 76.14 25.42
N ALA A 251 137.51 77.42 25.91
CA ALA A 251 138.27 77.91 27.14
C ALA A 251 139.82 78.34 27.22
N PRO A 252 140.52 78.57 28.42
CA PRO A 252 141.25 79.81 28.87
C PRO A 252 142.76 79.59 29.37
N PRO A 253 143.45 80.22 30.40
CA PRO A 253 143.39 81.45 31.29
C PRO A 253 144.76 82.29 31.30
N PRO A 254 145.57 82.68 32.37
CA PRO A 254 145.47 83.16 33.81
C PRO A 254 146.43 84.36 34.29
N SER A 255 146.42 84.74 35.62
CA SER A 255 147.56 85.25 36.51
C SER A 255 148.20 86.69 36.37
N ASP A 256 148.92 87.37 37.33
CA ASP A 256 149.13 87.29 38.83
C ASP A 256 149.84 88.50 39.56
N SER A 257 149.86 88.49 40.93
CA SER A 257 150.83 89.00 41.99
C SER A 257 151.32 90.48 42.23
N SER A 258 151.19 90.99 43.49
CA SER A 258 152.31 91.55 44.35
C SER A 258 151.89 91.87 45.82
N HIS A 259 152.84 92.10 46.76
CA HIS A 259 152.63 91.88 48.22
C HIS A 259 152.29 93.09 49.14
N LEU A 260 152.39 94.35 48.71
CA LEU A 260 151.98 95.50 49.57
C LEU A 260 150.54 95.96 49.32
N ALA A 261 149.95 95.56 48.20
CA ALA A 261 148.51 95.51 48.07
C ALA A 261 147.93 94.65 49.22
N LYS A 262 148.46 93.44 49.44
CA LYS A 262 147.95 92.35 50.32
C LYS A 262 147.53 92.68 51.76
N LEU A 263 147.66 93.89 52.30
CA LEU A 263 146.93 94.29 53.53
C LEU A 263 145.65 95.06 53.21
N THR A 264 145.71 96.06 52.34
CA THR A 264 144.53 96.73 51.77
C THR A 264 143.71 95.77 50.92
N GLU A 265 144.38 94.88 50.18
CA GLU A 265 143.84 93.74 49.44
C GLU A 265 143.48 92.58 50.37
N GLN A 266 143.99 92.45 51.61
CA GLN A 266 143.36 91.54 52.58
C GLN A 266 142.03 92.13 53.08
N LEU A 267 141.95 93.44 53.31
CA LEU A 267 140.68 94.09 53.68
C LEU A 267 139.70 94.12 52.51
N GLN A 268 140.18 94.38 51.29
CA GLN A 268 139.38 94.41 50.08
C GLN A 268 139.08 93.00 49.56
N ALA A 269 139.92 91.99 49.79
CA ALA A 269 139.58 90.58 49.54
C ALA A 269 138.76 89.96 50.66
N THR A 270 138.77 90.46 51.90
CA THR A 270 137.75 90.07 52.90
C THR A 270 136.42 90.76 52.59
N GLN A 271 136.40 92.01 52.11
CA GLN A 271 135.19 92.65 51.58
C GLN A 271 134.69 92.03 50.28
N CYS A 272 135.57 91.65 49.35
CA CYS A 272 135.19 90.95 48.12
C CYS A 272 134.77 89.51 48.44
N ARG A 273 135.45 88.79 49.34
CA ARG A 273 134.95 87.49 49.84
C ARG A 273 133.62 87.66 50.57
N TYR A 274 133.38 88.74 51.31
CA TYR A 274 132.10 89.02 51.95
C TYR A 274 131.01 89.32 50.90
N ARG A 275 131.33 90.09 49.85
CA ARG A 275 130.44 90.34 48.72
C ARG A 275 130.16 89.07 47.92
N GLU A 276 131.19 88.28 47.60
CA GLU A 276 131.05 86.95 47.00
C GLU A 276 130.26 86.00 47.88
N LEU A 277 130.43 86.01 49.21
CA LEU A 277 129.66 85.20 50.14
C LEU A 277 128.22 85.68 50.22
N GLN A 278 127.96 86.98 50.10
CA GLN A 278 126.61 87.54 49.96
C GLN A 278 125.99 87.18 48.60
N GLU A 279 126.73 87.29 47.49
CA GLU A 279 126.28 86.88 46.15
C GLU A 279 126.08 85.37 46.07
N LYS A 280 126.90 84.56 46.75
CA LYS A 280 126.73 83.11 46.93
C LYS A 280 125.53 82.82 47.83
N LEU A 281 125.29 83.58 48.90
CA LEU A 281 124.10 83.46 49.76
C LEU A 281 122.82 83.80 48.98
N ASP A 282 122.79 84.93 48.29
CA ASP A 282 121.72 85.34 47.39
C ASP A 282 121.49 84.31 46.26
N SER A 283 122.55 83.74 45.71
CA SER A 283 122.47 82.69 44.67
C SER A 283 121.99 81.35 45.23
N LEU A 284 122.40 80.99 46.45
CA LEU A 284 121.89 79.83 47.18
C LEU A 284 120.42 80.03 47.60
N GLN A 285 120.01 81.26 47.93
CA GLN A 285 118.64 81.62 48.26
C GLN A 285 117.74 81.65 47.02
N LYS A 286 118.24 82.16 45.88
CA LYS A 286 117.58 82.05 44.57
C LYS A 286 117.50 80.59 44.10
N SER A 287 118.58 79.82 44.27
CA SER A 287 118.61 78.36 44.03
C SER A 287 117.64 77.61 44.94
N SER A 288 117.47 78.04 46.20
CA SER A 288 116.48 77.44 47.10
C SER A 288 115.08 77.79 46.65
N ALA A 289 114.75 79.08 46.47
CA ALA A 289 113.44 79.47 45.96
C ALA A 289 113.11 78.86 44.58
N GLN A 290 114.12 78.53 43.76
CA GLN A 290 113.95 77.75 42.54
C GLN A 290 113.69 76.26 42.83
N ARG A 291 114.47 75.62 43.72
CA ARG A 291 114.22 74.25 44.20
C ARG A 291 112.84 74.12 44.82
N ASP A 292 112.46 75.01 45.72
CA ASP A 292 111.16 75.06 46.40
C ASP A 292 110.01 75.17 45.37
N ARG A 293 110.17 76.03 44.34
CA ARG A 293 109.22 76.12 43.21
C ARG A 293 109.15 74.84 42.38
N THR A 294 110.30 74.22 42.07
CA THR A 294 110.32 72.94 41.34
C THR A 294 109.77 71.79 42.18
N GLU A 295 109.93 71.81 43.51
CA GLU A 295 109.39 70.80 44.42
C GLU A 295 107.87 70.96 44.57
N VAL A 296 107.35 72.18 44.62
CA VAL A 296 105.90 72.45 44.56
C VAL A 296 105.31 72.01 43.22
N LEU A 297 106.00 72.28 42.10
CA LEU A 297 105.61 71.79 40.77
C LEU A 297 105.65 70.26 40.69
N LEU A 298 106.69 69.61 41.22
CA LEU A 298 106.81 68.15 41.24
C LEU A 298 105.69 67.54 42.08
N LYS A 299 105.47 68.03 43.31
CA LYS A 299 104.34 67.64 44.17
C LYS A 299 102.97 67.89 43.55
N GLN A 300 102.84 68.79 42.57
CA GLN A 300 101.63 68.92 41.78
C GLN A 300 101.57 67.87 40.65
N LYS A 301 102.66 67.63 39.92
CA LYS A 301 102.73 66.53 38.95
C LYS A 301 102.47 65.16 39.60
N ASP A 302 102.97 64.93 40.81
CA ASP A 302 102.72 63.70 41.58
C ASP A 302 101.23 63.53 41.92
N LYS A 303 100.54 64.61 42.31
CA LYS A 303 99.08 64.61 42.50
C LYS A 303 98.33 64.36 41.20
N ASP A 304 98.73 65.03 40.12
CA ASP A 304 98.11 64.87 38.80
C ASP A 304 98.27 63.41 38.32
N CYS A 305 99.46 62.82 38.45
CA CYS A 305 99.73 61.41 38.15
C CYS A 305 98.94 60.46 39.05
N ALA A 306 98.85 60.74 40.36
CA ALA A 306 98.06 59.94 41.30
C ALA A 306 96.54 60.05 41.04
N GLN A 307 96.07 61.17 40.49
CA GLN A 307 94.68 61.32 40.06
C GLN A 307 94.44 60.56 38.75
N LEU A 308 95.30 60.71 37.74
CA LEU A 308 95.23 59.95 36.49
C LEU A 308 95.31 58.43 36.70
N ALA A 309 96.05 57.97 37.72
CA ALA A 309 96.06 56.57 38.12
C ALA A 309 94.68 56.10 38.63
N LYS A 310 94.07 56.86 39.55
CA LYS A 310 92.71 56.59 40.07
C LYS A 310 91.65 56.66 38.97
N ASP A 311 91.73 57.64 38.08
CA ASP A 311 90.80 57.80 36.95
C ASP A 311 90.94 56.61 35.98
N GLY A 312 92.18 56.15 35.73
CA GLY A 312 92.46 54.94 34.97
C GLY A 312 92.00 53.65 35.63
N GLU A 313 92.04 53.56 36.97
CA GLU A 313 91.47 52.44 37.74
C GLU A 313 89.93 52.47 37.74
N ALA A 314 89.32 53.64 37.91
CA ALA A 314 87.87 53.83 37.81
C ALA A 314 87.35 53.49 36.40
N LEU A 315 88.06 53.91 35.35
CA LEU A 315 87.73 53.58 33.97
C LEU A 315 87.88 52.07 33.70
N LYS A 316 88.92 51.41 34.22
CA LYS A 316 89.05 49.94 34.14
C LYS A 316 87.89 49.24 34.86
N ALA A 317 87.49 49.72 36.04
CA ALA A 317 86.35 49.18 36.77
C ALA A 317 85.04 49.36 35.99
N GLN A 318 84.81 50.54 35.41
CA GLN A 318 83.63 50.84 34.58
C GLN A 318 83.59 49.96 33.33
N VAL A 319 84.69 49.82 32.59
CA VAL A 319 84.80 48.93 31.42
C VAL A 319 84.56 47.47 31.83
N THR A 320 85.09 47.03 32.97
CA THR A 320 84.87 45.67 33.49
C THR A 320 83.39 45.44 33.86
N SER A 321 82.73 46.43 34.47
CA SER A 321 81.30 46.40 34.77
C SER A 321 80.45 46.30 33.50
N LEU A 322 80.73 47.14 32.49
CA LEU A 322 80.02 47.14 31.22
C LEU A 322 80.24 45.83 30.43
N LEU A 323 81.41 45.21 30.53
CA LEU A 323 81.67 43.87 29.97
C LEU A 323 80.93 42.77 30.75
N GLY A 324 80.72 42.92 32.05
CA GLY A 324 79.84 42.06 32.85
C GLY A 324 78.39 42.16 32.38
N GLU A 325 77.83 43.37 32.40
CA GLU A 325 76.48 43.66 31.90
C GLU A 325 76.24 43.19 30.46
N LEU A 326 77.24 43.33 29.57
CA LEU A 326 77.12 42.87 28.18
C LEU A 326 77.04 41.33 28.10
N ARG A 327 77.81 40.61 28.92
CA ARG A 327 77.76 39.14 29.01
C ARG A 327 76.45 38.66 29.62
N GLU A 328 75.95 39.34 30.64
CA GLU A 328 74.64 39.05 31.24
C GLU A 328 73.51 39.28 30.23
N ARG A 329 73.50 40.41 29.52
CA ARG A 329 72.53 40.69 28.45
C ARG A 329 72.62 39.69 27.30
N GLN A 330 73.82 39.26 26.91
CA GLN A 330 74.00 38.19 25.91
C GLN A 330 73.42 36.87 26.41
N SER A 331 73.72 36.46 27.66
CA SER A 331 73.17 35.24 28.26
C SER A 331 71.64 35.26 28.34
N CYS A 332 71.03 36.41 28.67
CA CYS A 332 69.59 36.58 28.66
C CYS A 332 68.99 36.51 27.24
N LEU A 333 69.69 37.04 26.23
CA LEU A 333 69.29 36.94 24.83
C LEU A 333 69.38 35.49 24.32
N ASP A 334 70.47 34.78 24.64
CA ASP A 334 70.69 33.38 24.28
C ASP A 334 69.63 32.46 24.92
N GLN A 335 69.25 32.71 26.18
CA GLN A 335 68.16 32.00 26.85
C GLN A 335 66.81 32.32 26.20
N SER A 336 66.49 33.59 25.98
CA SER A 336 65.24 34.01 25.33
C SER A 336 65.11 33.43 23.91
N GLN A 337 66.21 33.30 23.18
CA GLN A 337 66.25 32.67 21.86
C GLN A 337 66.06 31.15 21.93
N GLN A 338 66.58 30.47 22.96
CA GLN A 338 66.27 29.06 23.23
C GLN A 338 64.78 28.87 23.58
N ASP A 339 64.25 29.68 24.50
CA ASP A 339 62.84 29.63 24.92
C ASP A 339 61.90 29.87 23.73
N ARG A 340 62.22 30.84 22.86
CA ARG A 340 61.49 31.09 21.61
C ARG A 340 61.52 29.86 20.69
N ASN A 341 62.69 29.27 20.44
CA ASN A 341 62.79 28.09 19.59
C ASN A 341 61.96 26.92 20.15
N ILE A 342 62.00 26.70 21.48
CA ILE A 342 61.17 25.69 22.17
C ILE A 342 59.67 25.98 22.03
N LEU A 343 59.26 27.25 21.96
CA LEU A 343 57.88 27.64 21.70
C LEU A 343 57.50 27.45 20.22
N ASP A 344 58.39 27.76 19.27
CA ASP A 344 58.18 27.54 17.84
C ASP A 344 58.05 26.04 17.51
N ASP A 345 58.87 25.16 18.12
CA ASP A 345 58.76 23.70 18.00
C ASP A 345 57.40 23.19 18.51
N LYS A 346 56.95 23.68 19.68
CA LYS A 346 55.62 23.38 20.24
C LYS A 346 54.50 23.89 19.35
N LEU A 347 54.68 25.06 18.73
CA LEU A 347 53.72 25.63 17.77
C LEU A 347 53.68 24.84 16.45
N SER A 348 54.79 24.26 15.99
CA SER A 348 54.76 23.34 14.84
C SER A 348 54.03 22.04 15.19
N SER A 349 54.44 21.38 16.28
CA SER A 349 53.84 20.14 16.77
C SER A 349 52.32 20.25 17.00
N THR A 350 51.85 21.37 17.58
CA THR A 350 50.41 21.61 17.78
C THR A 350 49.66 21.95 16.49
N ARG A 351 50.27 22.65 15.52
CA ARG A 351 49.69 22.84 14.18
C ARG A 351 49.59 21.52 13.40
N GLU A 352 50.60 20.67 13.50
CA GLU A 352 50.64 19.36 12.87
C GLU A 352 49.57 18.42 13.45
N ALA A 353 49.42 18.41 14.78
CA ALA A 353 48.38 17.65 15.48
C ALA A 353 46.96 18.16 15.16
N LEU A 354 46.76 19.49 15.09
CA LEU A 354 45.50 20.09 14.66
C LEU A 354 45.17 19.66 13.21
N ALA A 355 46.10 19.82 12.28
CA ALA A 355 45.91 19.42 10.89
C ALA A 355 45.71 17.90 10.73
N ALA A 356 46.23 17.06 11.63
CA ALA A 356 45.92 15.63 11.66
C ALA A 356 44.45 15.38 12.07
N SER A 357 44.00 16.04 13.16
CA SER A 357 42.62 15.97 13.63
C SER A 357 41.61 16.50 12.59
N GLU A 358 41.93 17.60 11.91
CA GLU A 358 41.09 18.16 10.82
C GLU A 358 40.92 17.15 9.67
N ARG A 359 42.00 16.46 9.25
CA ARG A 359 41.93 15.42 8.22
C ARG A 359 41.11 14.21 8.68
N GLU A 360 41.23 13.80 9.94
CA GLU A 360 40.42 12.69 10.49
C GLU A 360 38.93 13.08 10.54
N MET A 361 38.60 14.26 11.06
CA MET A 361 37.22 14.77 11.09
C MET A 361 36.62 14.88 9.69
N GLU A 362 37.40 15.30 8.70
CA GLU A 362 36.97 15.35 7.30
C GLU A 362 36.79 13.96 6.68
N GLN A 363 37.63 12.98 7.04
CA GLN A 363 37.43 11.57 6.67
C GLN A 363 36.16 10.99 7.30
N GLN A 364 35.91 11.27 8.59
CA GLN A 364 34.69 10.86 9.28
C GLN A 364 33.45 11.52 8.64
N ARG A 365 33.48 12.81 8.28
CA ARG A 365 32.40 13.48 7.53
C ARG A 365 32.08 12.77 6.22
N LYS A 366 33.11 12.39 5.45
CA LYS A 366 32.94 11.63 4.19
C LYS A 366 32.35 10.24 4.41
N GLN A 367 32.78 9.51 5.43
CA GLN A 367 32.21 8.21 5.81
C GLN A 367 30.75 8.34 6.26
N HIS A 368 30.42 9.36 7.05
CA HIS A 368 29.05 9.66 7.46
C HIS A 368 28.16 10.05 6.27
N SER A 369 28.65 10.87 5.32
CA SER A 369 27.91 11.21 4.09
C SER A 369 27.53 9.94 3.33
N VAL A 370 28.49 9.10 2.98
CA VAL A 370 28.24 7.84 2.24
C VAL A 370 27.31 6.90 3.01
N THR A 371 27.34 6.92 4.34
CA THR A 371 26.40 6.17 5.19
C THR A 371 24.98 6.73 5.13
N VAL A 372 24.83 8.05 5.16
CA VAL A 372 23.53 8.74 4.99
C VAL A 372 22.98 8.50 3.57
N ASP A 373 23.79 8.65 2.53
CA ASP A 373 23.41 8.41 1.13
C ASP A 373 22.91 6.97 0.93
N LYS A 374 23.59 5.99 1.54
CA LYS A 374 23.17 4.59 1.56
C LYS A 374 21.84 4.38 2.28
N LEU A 375 21.62 5.01 3.43
CA LEU A 375 20.37 4.92 4.20
C LEU A 375 19.20 5.61 3.49
N LEU A 376 19.44 6.74 2.81
CA LEU A 376 18.46 7.42 1.97
C LEU A 376 18.05 6.54 0.78
N LEU A 377 19.01 5.90 0.11
CA LEU A 377 18.72 4.95 -0.98
C LEU A 377 17.94 3.72 -0.48
N GLN A 378 18.29 3.17 0.69
CA GLN A 378 17.53 2.08 1.31
C GLN A 378 16.08 2.49 1.65
N THR A 379 15.90 3.70 2.21
CA THR A 379 14.57 4.26 2.50
C THR A 379 13.76 4.45 1.22
N HIS A 380 14.36 5.03 0.17
CA HIS A 380 13.69 5.23 -1.12
C HIS A 380 13.25 3.92 -1.78
N ASN A 381 14.09 2.87 -1.70
CA ASN A 381 13.74 1.54 -2.21
C ASN A 381 12.57 0.91 -1.44
N LEU A 382 12.59 0.99 -0.09
CA LEU A 382 11.50 0.50 0.76
C LEU A 382 10.21 1.28 0.56
N GLU A 383 10.27 2.60 0.43
CA GLU A 383 9.11 3.42 0.06
C GLU A 383 8.52 3.02 -1.28
N THR A 384 9.38 2.70 -2.26
CA THR A 384 8.95 2.32 -3.61
C THR A 384 8.25 0.96 -3.59
N ALA A 385 8.79 -0.02 -2.85
CA ALA A 385 8.13 -1.30 -2.60
C ALA A 385 6.77 -1.11 -1.88
N LEU A 386 6.72 -0.28 -0.83
CA LEU A 386 5.46 0.03 -0.13
C LEU A 386 4.44 0.75 -1.02
N LYS A 387 4.88 1.54 -2.01
CA LYS A 387 4.00 2.16 -3.02
C LYS A 387 3.44 1.09 -3.98
N THR A 388 4.25 0.13 -4.44
CA THR A 388 3.75 -0.98 -5.29
C THR A 388 2.84 -1.93 -4.53
N ASP A 389 3.16 -2.29 -3.28
CA ASP A 389 2.35 -3.20 -2.47
C ASP A 389 0.96 -2.60 -2.18
N ARG A 390 0.88 -1.28 -1.92
CA ARG A 390 -0.40 -0.56 -1.78
C ARG A 390 -1.25 -0.65 -3.04
N LEU A 391 -0.65 -0.53 -4.23
CA LEU A 391 -1.37 -0.69 -5.50
C LEU A 391 -1.90 -2.12 -5.66
N VAL A 392 -1.07 -3.14 -5.40
CA VAL A 392 -1.48 -4.56 -5.41
C VAL A 392 -2.63 -4.82 -4.44
N ILE A 393 -2.57 -4.31 -3.21
CA ILE A 393 -3.65 -4.43 -2.22
C ILE A 393 -4.95 -3.78 -2.72
N THR A 394 -4.90 -2.63 -3.40
CA THR A 394 -6.11 -2.03 -3.99
C THR A 394 -6.66 -2.82 -5.18
N GLU A 395 -5.80 -3.49 -5.95
CA GLU A 395 -6.19 -4.36 -7.06
C GLU A 395 -6.88 -5.64 -6.55
N GLU A 396 -6.27 -6.34 -5.59
CA GLU A 396 -6.87 -7.54 -4.98
C GLU A 396 -8.16 -7.23 -4.23
N ARG A 397 -8.26 -6.05 -3.56
CA ARG A 397 -9.52 -5.59 -2.97
C ARG A 397 -10.61 -5.37 -4.02
N ARG A 398 -10.27 -4.91 -5.23
CA ARG A 398 -11.23 -4.75 -6.33
C ARG A 398 -11.68 -6.12 -6.88
N LYS A 399 -10.74 -7.04 -7.09
CA LYS A 399 -11.03 -8.42 -7.52
C LYS A 399 -11.92 -9.15 -6.51
N LEU A 400 -11.65 -9.00 -5.21
CA LEU A 400 -12.48 -9.56 -4.14
C LEU A 400 -13.90 -9.00 -4.17
N ALA A 401 -14.07 -7.68 -4.34
CA ALA A 401 -15.39 -7.06 -4.47
C ALA A 401 -16.14 -7.53 -5.73
N GLN A 402 -15.45 -7.71 -6.86
CA GLN A 402 -16.02 -8.29 -8.08
C GLN A 402 -16.46 -9.75 -7.86
N LEU A 403 -15.65 -10.56 -7.19
CA LEU A 403 -15.98 -11.96 -6.87
C LEU A 403 -17.16 -12.07 -5.90
N GLN A 404 -17.21 -11.22 -4.87
CA GLN A 404 -18.35 -11.11 -3.95
C GLN A 404 -19.63 -10.70 -4.68
N HIS A 405 -19.55 -9.76 -5.63
CA HIS A 405 -20.69 -9.38 -6.47
C HIS A 405 -21.14 -10.54 -7.37
N ALA A 406 -20.23 -11.20 -8.07
CA ALA A 406 -20.53 -12.35 -8.93
C ALA A 406 -21.17 -13.50 -8.15
N TYR A 407 -20.65 -13.83 -6.96
CA TYR A 407 -21.26 -14.82 -6.05
C TYR A 407 -22.67 -14.40 -5.61
N THR A 408 -22.87 -13.12 -5.30
CA THR A 408 -24.19 -12.57 -4.92
C THR A 408 -25.20 -12.65 -6.08
N CYS A 409 -24.76 -12.47 -7.33
CA CYS A 409 -25.60 -12.67 -8.51
C CYS A 409 -25.95 -14.16 -8.68
N LEU A 410 -24.96 -15.06 -8.72
CA LEU A 410 -25.18 -16.50 -8.84
C LEU A 410 -26.11 -17.06 -7.75
N PHE A 411 -26.01 -16.56 -6.52
CA PHE A 411 -26.92 -16.94 -5.43
C PHE A 411 -28.37 -16.50 -5.69
N LYS A 412 -28.58 -15.27 -6.20
CA LYS A 412 -29.91 -14.78 -6.59
C LYS A 412 -30.48 -15.52 -7.79
N ASP A 413 -29.65 -15.86 -8.77
CA ASP A 413 -30.05 -16.61 -9.95
C ASP A 413 -30.48 -18.04 -9.56
N TYR A 414 -29.75 -18.67 -8.64
CA TYR A 414 -30.08 -19.99 -8.09
C TYR A 414 -31.37 -19.99 -7.25
N ASP A 415 -31.55 -19.00 -6.36
CA ASP A 415 -32.78 -18.83 -5.58
C ASP A 415 -34.00 -18.51 -6.47
N SER A 416 -33.82 -17.69 -7.50
CA SER A 416 -34.87 -17.40 -8.51
C SER A 416 -35.22 -18.64 -9.32
N LYS A 417 -34.21 -19.45 -9.69
CA LYS A 417 -34.41 -20.73 -10.37
C LYS A 417 -35.18 -21.72 -9.51
N LEU A 418 -34.78 -21.90 -8.24
CA LEU A 418 -35.48 -22.75 -7.26
C LEU A 418 -36.96 -22.36 -7.11
N LYS A 419 -37.26 -21.06 -7.02
CA LYS A 419 -38.63 -20.55 -6.93
C LYS A 419 -39.45 -20.80 -8.21
N THR A 420 -38.81 -20.69 -9.37
CA THR A 420 -39.47 -20.88 -10.68
C THR A 420 -39.74 -22.36 -10.97
N GLU A 421 -38.72 -23.22 -10.85
CA GLU A 421 -38.86 -24.67 -11.04
C GLU A 421 -39.72 -25.30 -9.95
N GLY A 422 -39.62 -24.84 -8.70
CA GLY A 422 -40.50 -25.27 -7.62
C GLY A 422 -41.97 -24.93 -7.88
N GLY A 423 -42.25 -23.73 -8.41
CA GLY A 423 -43.60 -23.32 -8.80
C GLY A 423 -44.18 -24.18 -9.93
N ASP A 424 -43.44 -24.37 -11.02
CA ASP A 424 -43.86 -25.22 -12.15
C ASP A 424 -44.12 -26.67 -11.73
N MET A 425 -43.23 -27.25 -10.91
CA MET A 425 -43.40 -28.60 -10.37
C MET A 425 -44.64 -28.75 -9.47
N VAL A 426 -44.99 -27.72 -8.69
CA VAL A 426 -46.23 -27.72 -7.87
C VAL A 426 -47.47 -27.62 -8.76
N VAL A 427 -47.52 -26.69 -9.73
CA VAL A 427 -48.67 -26.56 -10.64
C VAL A 427 -48.91 -27.85 -11.41
N ARG A 428 -47.84 -28.48 -11.93
CA ARG A 428 -47.92 -29.77 -12.64
C ARG A 428 -48.35 -30.93 -11.75
N LEU A 429 -48.03 -30.89 -10.45
CA LEU A 429 -48.53 -31.87 -9.47
C LEU A 429 -50.03 -31.70 -9.24
N GLU A 430 -50.49 -30.46 -8.99
CA GLU A 430 -51.93 -30.16 -8.85
C GLU A 430 -52.73 -30.52 -10.12
N GLU A 431 -52.16 -30.34 -11.32
CA GLU A 431 -52.77 -30.77 -12.58
C GLU A 431 -52.86 -32.29 -12.69
N ALA A 432 -51.81 -33.02 -12.29
CA ALA A 432 -51.81 -34.49 -12.26
C ALA A 432 -52.82 -35.03 -11.24
N GLU A 433 -52.92 -34.43 -10.05
CA GLU A 433 -53.91 -34.77 -9.03
C GLU A 433 -55.35 -34.52 -9.50
N ARG A 434 -55.62 -33.37 -10.12
CA ARG A 434 -56.92 -33.08 -10.76
C ARG A 434 -57.24 -34.07 -11.89
N ALA A 435 -56.26 -34.44 -12.71
CA ALA A 435 -56.45 -35.44 -13.77
C ALA A 435 -56.68 -36.86 -13.23
N LEU A 436 -56.10 -37.21 -12.08
CA LEU A 436 -56.36 -38.47 -11.39
C LEU A 436 -57.77 -38.49 -10.77
N ALA A 437 -58.22 -37.40 -10.15
CA ALA A 437 -59.59 -37.28 -9.65
C ALA A 437 -60.64 -37.46 -10.76
N LEU A 438 -60.48 -36.76 -11.90
CA LEU A 438 -61.38 -36.92 -13.05
C LEU A 438 -61.37 -38.33 -13.65
N LYS A 439 -60.24 -39.04 -13.58
CA LYS A 439 -60.17 -40.46 -13.97
C LYS A 439 -60.85 -41.37 -12.95
N GLN A 440 -60.78 -41.06 -11.66
CA GLN A 440 -61.47 -41.79 -10.61
C GLN A 440 -63.00 -41.65 -10.75
N ASP A 441 -63.50 -40.42 -10.96
CA ASP A 441 -64.91 -40.14 -11.25
C ASP A 441 -65.43 -40.93 -12.48
N LEU A 442 -64.61 -41.06 -13.52
CA LEU A 442 -64.95 -41.83 -14.71
C LEU A 442 -64.94 -43.35 -14.44
N ILE A 443 -63.96 -43.84 -13.68
CA ILE A 443 -63.88 -45.25 -13.25
C ILE A 443 -65.11 -45.63 -12.42
N ASP A 444 -65.56 -44.75 -11.51
CA ASP A 444 -66.69 -45.06 -10.63
C ASP A 444 -68.03 -44.99 -11.36
N LYS A 445 -68.21 -44.09 -12.33
CA LYS A 445 -69.34 -44.13 -13.28
C LYS A 445 -69.36 -45.41 -14.12
N LEU A 446 -68.20 -45.83 -14.65
CA LEU A 446 -68.11 -47.06 -15.42
C LEU A 446 -68.40 -48.31 -14.57
N LYS A 447 -68.09 -48.30 -13.26
CA LYS A 447 -68.54 -49.36 -12.33
C LYS A 447 -70.05 -49.36 -12.13
N GLU A 448 -70.67 -48.18 -11.97
CA GLU A 448 -72.12 -48.03 -11.83
C GLU A 448 -72.86 -48.54 -13.09
N GLU A 449 -72.40 -48.13 -14.28
CA GLU A 449 -72.91 -48.62 -15.56
C GLU A 449 -72.73 -50.14 -15.71
N VAL A 450 -71.58 -50.69 -15.30
CA VAL A 450 -71.33 -52.15 -15.34
C VAL A 450 -72.26 -52.90 -14.39
N GLU A 451 -72.53 -52.42 -13.17
CA GLU A 451 -73.45 -53.10 -12.25
C GLU A 451 -74.92 -52.98 -12.72
N GLN A 452 -75.31 -51.85 -13.33
CA GLN A 452 -76.62 -51.70 -13.97
C GLN A 452 -76.79 -52.67 -15.15
N GLN A 453 -75.76 -52.84 -15.98
CA GLN A 453 -75.74 -53.84 -17.05
C GLN A 453 -75.73 -55.26 -16.48
N ARG A 454 -75.03 -55.51 -15.36
CA ARG A 454 -75.00 -56.81 -14.68
C ARG A 454 -76.38 -57.22 -14.17
N GLY A 455 -77.10 -56.33 -13.48
CA GLY A 455 -78.49 -56.56 -13.08
C GLY A 455 -79.46 -56.74 -14.27
N SER A 456 -79.18 -56.11 -15.40
CA SER A 456 -79.93 -56.33 -16.65
C SER A 456 -79.65 -57.72 -17.24
N LEU A 457 -78.39 -58.17 -17.23
CA LEU A 457 -77.98 -59.50 -17.70
C LEU A 457 -78.53 -60.65 -16.84
N GLU A 458 -78.78 -60.43 -15.55
CA GLU A 458 -79.43 -61.41 -14.66
C GLU A 458 -80.87 -61.76 -15.11
N THR A 459 -81.50 -60.99 -16.01
CA THR A 459 -82.78 -61.34 -16.64
C THR A 459 -82.65 -62.38 -17.76
N VAL A 460 -81.48 -62.50 -18.41
CA VAL A 460 -81.29 -63.38 -19.58
C VAL A 460 -81.45 -64.87 -19.22
N PRO A 461 -80.91 -65.41 -18.10
CA PRO A 461 -81.20 -66.77 -17.66
C PRO A 461 -82.70 -67.02 -17.41
N VAL A 462 -83.43 -66.03 -16.88
CA VAL A 462 -84.87 -66.15 -16.60
C VAL A 462 -85.68 -66.26 -17.89
N LEU A 463 -85.40 -65.38 -18.86
CA LEU A 463 -86.04 -65.41 -20.18
C LEU A 463 -85.67 -66.69 -20.98
N THR A 464 -84.43 -67.18 -20.82
CA THR A 464 -83.99 -68.44 -21.43
C THR A 464 -84.78 -69.63 -20.85
N ALA A 465 -84.87 -69.73 -19.52
CA ALA A 465 -85.65 -70.76 -18.85
C ALA A 465 -87.14 -70.68 -19.21
N GLN A 466 -87.71 -69.47 -19.34
CA GLN A 466 -89.10 -69.29 -19.78
C GLN A 466 -89.31 -69.81 -21.22
N ALA A 467 -88.37 -69.56 -22.13
CA ALA A 467 -88.44 -70.08 -23.50
C ALA A 467 -88.28 -71.62 -23.55
N GLU A 468 -87.44 -72.19 -22.69
CA GLU A 468 -87.30 -73.65 -22.55
C GLU A 468 -88.57 -74.31 -22.00
N ILE A 469 -89.23 -73.69 -21.01
CA ILE A 469 -90.52 -74.16 -20.47
C ILE A 469 -91.60 -74.13 -21.55
N TYR A 470 -91.81 -73.00 -22.24
CA TYR A 470 -92.81 -72.93 -23.32
C TYR A 470 -92.54 -73.91 -24.47
N LYS A 471 -91.25 -74.19 -24.77
CA LYS A 471 -90.86 -75.23 -25.73
C LYS A 471 -91.22 -76.63 -25.24
N ALA A 472 -91.03 -76.93 -23.95
CA ALA A 472 -91.43 -78.20 -23.34
C ALA A 472 -92.96 -78.36 -23.33
N ASP A 473 -93.69 -77.33 -22.91
CA ASP A 473 -95.17 -77.31 -22.88
C ASP A 473 -95.74 -77.52 -24.28
N PHE A 474 -95.21 -76.84 -25.30
CA PHE A 474 -95.62 -77.01 -26.70
C PHE A 474 -95.37 -78.43 -27.21
N LEU A 475 -94.23 -79.04 -26.87
CA LEU A 475 -93.93 -80.42 -27.24
C LEU A 475 -94.85 -81.42 -26.53
N ALA A 476 -95.17 -81.19 -25.25
CA ALA A 476 -96.10 -82.02 -24.48
C ALA A 476 -97.54 -81.93 -25.01
N GLU A 477 -98.04 -80.74 -25.31
CA GLU A 477 -99.35 -80.55 -25.96
C GLU A 477 -99.37 -81.19 -27.35
N ARG A 478 -98.30 -81.07 -28.14
CA ARG A 478 -98.20 -81.73 -29.45
C ARG A 478 -98.24 -83.26 -29.33
N GLU A 479 -97.50 -83.84 -28.38
CA GLU A 479 -97.51 -85.28 -28.12
C GLU A 479 -98.89 -85.76 -27.64
N ALA A 480 -99.57 -84.99 -26.78
CA ALA A 480 -100.94 -85.26 -26.37
C ALA A 480 -101.92 -85.18 -27.56
N ARG A 481 -101.73 -84.22 -28.47
CA ARG A 481 -102.51 -84.04 -29.71
C ARG A 481 -102.32 -85.20 -30.67
N GLU A 482 -101.09 -85.66 -30.85
CA GLU A 482 -100.72 -86.82 -31.67
C GLU A 482 -101.35 -88.11 -31.11
N LYS A 483 -101.23 -88.36 -29.80
CA LYS A 483 -101.88 -89.49 -29.11
C LYS A 483 -103.41 -89.45 -29.19
N LEU A 484 -104.01 -88.24 -29.13
CA LEU A 484 -105.46 -88.07 -29.29
C LEU A 484 -105.89 -88.37 -30.73
N ASN A 485 -105.09 -87.97 -31.74
CA ASN A 485 -105.41 -88.27 -33.14
C ASN A 485 -105.23 -89.77 -33.45
N GLN A 486 -104.19 -90.43 -32.92
CA GLN A 486 -104.03 -91.89 -33.00
C GLN A 486 -105.28 -92.62 -32.46
N ARG A 487 -105.73 -92.28 -31.24
CA ARG A 487 -106.96 -92.84 -30.66
C ARG A 487 -108.23 -92.54 -31.47
N LYS A 488 -108.31 -91.36 -32.09
CA LYS A 488 -109.41 -91.00 -32.99
C LYS A 488 -109.40 -91.88 -34.24
N GLU A 489 -108.24 -92.14 -34.83
CA GLU A 489 -108.07 -93.02 -36.00
C GLU A 489 -108.38 -94.48 -35.64
N GLU A 490 -107.89 -94.97 -34.50
CA GLU A 490 -108.27 -96.28 -33.94
C GLU A 490 -109.79 -96.42 -33.77
N LEU A 491 -110.46 -95.43 -33.18
CA LEU A 491 -111.92 -95.44 -32.99
C LEU A 491 -112.69 -95.31 -34.30
N GLN A 492 -112.19 -94.51 -35.26
CA GLN A 492 -112.76 -94.42 -36.59
C GLN A 492 -112.66 -95.76 -37.33
N ASP A 493 -111.56 -96.49 -37.19
CA ASP A 493 -111.39 -97.82 -37.74
C ASP A 493 -112.29 -98.87 -37.07
N HIS A 494 -112.50 -98.80 -35.75
CA HIS A 494 -113.50 -99.64 -35.08
C HIS A 494 -114.92 -99.34 -35.57
N LEU A 495 -115.27 -98.08 -35.80
CA LEU A 495 -116.55 -97.68 -36.40
C LEU A 495 -116.68 -98.18 -37.84
N ASN A 496 -115.64 -98.05 -38.66
CA ASN A 496 -115.60 -98.54 -40.03
C ASN A 496 -115.81 -100.08 -40.08
N LYS A 497 -115.14 -100.83 -39.19
CA LYS A 497 -115.30 -102.29 -39.03
C LYS A 497 -116.72 -102.66 -38.61
N ALA A 498 -117.28 -101.96 -37.62
CA ALA A 498 -118.66 -102.19 -37.16
C ALA A 498 -119.70 -101.88 -38.25
N LEU A 499 -119.52 -100.82 -39.04
CA LEU A 499 -120.39 -100.50 -40.18
C LEU A 499 -120.29 -101.55 -41.29
N ALA A 500 -119.08 -102.03 -41.60
CA ALA A 500 -118.88 -103.12 -42.55
C ALA A 500 -119.51 -104.44 -42.08
N GLU A 501 -119.45 -104.74 -40.79
CA GLU A 501 -120.13 -105.90 -40.19
C GLU A 501 -121.65 -105.74 -40.18
N MET A 502 -122.19 -104.56 -39.88
CA MET A 502 -123.62 -104.29 -40.05
C MET A 502 -124.07 -104.50 -41.49
N GLU A 503 -123.28 -104.10 -42.48
CA GLU A 503 -123.60 -104.30 -43.90
C GLU A 503 -123.49 -105.78 -44.31
N ARG A 504 -122.48 -106.52 -43.81
CA ARG A 504 -122.39 -107.99 -43.91
C ARG A 504 -123.64 -108.66 -43.34
N LEU A 505 -124.08 -108.27 -42.14
CA LEU A 505 -125.26 -108.83 -41.48
C LEU A 505 -126.57 -108.47 -42.19
N LYS A 506 -126.68 -107.30 -42.85
CA LYS A 506 -127.81 -107.01 -43.77
C LYS A 506 -127.78 -107.90 -45.02
N GLN A 507 -126.61 -108.14 -45.60
CA GLN A 507 -126.45 -109.03 -46.75
C GLN A 507 -126.77 -110.48 -46.38
N GLU A 508 -126.39 -110.92 -45.17
CA GLU A 508 -126.77 -112.22 -44.63
C GLU A 508 -128.26 -112.30 -44.33
N GLY A 509 -128.88 -111.26 -43.74
CA GLY A 509 -130.32 -111.17 -43.53
C GLY A 509 -131.13 -111.21 -44.83
N THR A 510 -130.68 -110.52 -45.88
CA THR A 510 -131.33 -110.55 -47.20
C THR A 510 -131.06 -111.85 -47.97
N SER A 511 -129.90 -112.48 -47.79
CA SER A 511 -129.63 -113.82 -48.34
C SER A 511 -130.47 -114.90 -47.64
N ARG A 512 -130.68 -114.77 -46.32
CA ARG A 512 -131.55 -115.64 -45.53
C ARG A 512 -133.01 -115.49 -45.95
N ALA A 513 -133.50 -114.25 -46.10
CA ALA A 513 -134.85 -113.98 -46.60
C ALA A 513 -135.07 -114.62 -48.00
N ARG A 514 -134.09 -114.51 -48.91
CA ARG A 514 -134.11 -115.23 -50.21
C ARG A 514 -134.10 -116.75 -50.08
N MET A 515 -133.41 -117.30 -49.08
CA MET A 515 -133.34 -118.74 -48.85
C MET A 515 -134.67 -119.29 -48.31
N GLU A 516 -135.31 -118.54 -47.41
CA GLU A 516 -136.66 -118.84 -46.89
C GLU A 516 -137.71 -118.72 -48.03
N GLU A 517 -137.59 -117.73 -48.92
CA GLU A 517 -138.43 -117.57 -50.13
C GLU A 517 -138.25 -118.72 -51.17
N MET A 518 -137.09 -119.38 -51.17
CA MET A 518 -136.81 -120.52 -52.05
C MET A 518 -137.38 -121.84 -51.49
N GLN A 519 -137.41 -122.01 -50.17
CA GLN A 519 -137.93 -123.22 -49.52
C GLN A 519 -139.46 -123.34 -49.58
N GLN A 520 -140.20 -122.22 -49.61
CA GLN A 520 -141.66 -122.19 -49.64
C GLN A 520 -142.31 -122.67 -50.97
N ARG A 521 -141.53 -123.15 -51.94
CA ARG A 521 -141.99 -123.44 -53.32
C ARG A 521 -142.14 -124.93 -53.67
N HIS A 522 -141.94 -125.84 -52.70
CA HIS A 522 -141.90 -127.29 -52.95
C HIS A 522 -142.74 -128.14 -51.96
N LEU A 523 -143.91 -127.64 -51.57
CA LEU A 523 -145.00 -128.46 -51.05
C LEU A 523 -146.35 -128.03 -51.69
N ASP A 524 -147.11 -129.05 -52.06
CA ASP A 524 -148.50 -129.08 -52.56
C ASP A 524 -148.86 -128.46 -53.94
N ASP A 525 -149.57 -129.30 -54.71
CA ASP A 525 -150.32 -129.00 -55.94
C ASP A 525 -151.80 -128.63 -55.62
N PHE A 526 -152.56 -128.26 -56.66
CA PHE A 526 -154.04 -128.17 -56.70
C PHE A 526 -154.75 -127.05 -55.90
N ILE A 527 -155.10 -125.96 -56.58
CA ILE A 527 -156.44 -125.32 -56.54
C ILE A 527 -156.67 -124.45 -57.82
N PRO A 528 -157.93 -124.19 -58.28
CA PRO A 528 -158.18 -123.61 -59.62
C PRO A 528 -158.38 -122.07 -59.70
N ARG A 529 -158.52 -121.56 -60.94
CA ARG A 529 -158.97 -120.20 -61.38
C ARG A 529 -160.05 -119.57 -60.48
N PRO A 530 -160.07 -118.23 -60.26
CA PRO A 530 -160.29 -117.17 -61.29
C PRO A 530 -159.45 -115.87 -61.09
N ASN A 531 -159.77 -114.67 -61.61
CA ASN A 531 -159.93 -114.18 -63.01
C ASN A 531 -160.23 -112.63 -63.00
N ILE A 532 -160.12 -111.92 -64.15
CA ILE A 532 -160.58 -110.52 -64.42
C ILE A 532 -159.85 -109.37 -63.60
N PRO A 533 -160.01 -108.02 -63.85
CA PRO A 533 -159.09 -107.25 -64.73
C PRO A 533 -158.56 -105.86 -64.18
N PRO A 534 -158.48 -104.67 -64.88
CA PRO A 534 -157.27 -103.80 -64.83
C PRO A 534 -157.53 -102.27 -64.62
N GLN A 535 -156.63 -101.39 -65.11
CA GLN A 535 -156.75 -99.92 -65.33
C GLN A 535 -156.53 -99.04 -64.05
N PRO A 536 -156.60 -97.68 -64.08
CA PRO A 536 -155.37 -96.86 -64.13
C PRO A 536 -155.35 -95.64 -63.15
N GLY A 537 -154.30 -94.79 -63.17
CA GLY A 537 -154.40 -93.45 -62.56
C GLY A 537 -153.10 -92.65 -62.30
N VAL A 538 -153.12 -91.36 -62.65
CA VAL A 538 -152.21 -90.27 -62.23
C VAL A 538 -152.69 -89.67 -60.88
N ALA A 539 -151.93 -88.98 -60.00
CA ALA A 539 -150.49 -88.70 -59.78
C ALA A 539 -150.26 -88.54 -58.24
N PHE A 540 -149.51 -87.64 -57.56
CA PHE A 540 -148.67 -86.46 -57.87
C PHE A 540 -147.88 -86.06 -56.57
N ASN A 541 -146.62 -85.56 -56.68
CA ASN A 541 -145.84 -84.85 -55.61
C ASN A 541 -145.42 -85.68 -54.36
N THR A 542 -144.36 -85.41 -53.56
CA THR A 542 -143.30 -84.35 -53.55
C THR A 542 -142.01 -84.85 -52.83
N VAL A 543 -140.81 -84.62 -53.39
CA VAL A 543 -139.65 -83.83 -52.84
C VAL A 543 -139.35 -83.84 -51.30
N PRO A 544 -138.08 -83.91 -50.78
CA PRO A 544 -136.78 -84.40 -51.33
C PRO A 544 -135.91 -85.34 -50.38
N PRO A 545 -134.67 -85.05 -49.87
CA PRO A 545 -133.34 -85.63 -50.26
C PRO A 545 -132.52 -86.14 -49.02
N PRO A 546 -131.16 -85.97 -48.80
CA PRO A 546 -129.98 -85.68 -49.67
C PRO A 546 -128.66 -86.46 -49.40
N SER A 547 -127.68 -86.25 -50.32
CA SER A 547 -126.21 -86.14 -50.13
C SER A 547 -125.31 -87.32 -49.68
N SER A 548 -124.06 -87.56 -50.15
CA SER A 548 -122.96 -86.76 -50.81
C SER A 548 -121.88 -86.17 -49.86
N PHE A 549 -120.57 -86.06 -50.19
CA PHE A 549 -119.73 -86.64 -51.28
C PHE A 549 -118.20 -86.56 -50.95
N ARG A 550 -117.34 -86.59 -51.99
CA ARG A 550 -115.87 -86.75 -52.06
C ARG A 550 -114.96 -85.59 -51.61
N SER A 551 -113.73 -86.00 -51.26
CA SER A 551 -112.38 -85.53 -51.67
C SER A 551 -112.15 -84.35 -52.66
N VAL A 552 -111.09 -83.59 -52.35
CA VAL A 552 -109.98 -83.06 -53.21
C VAL A 552 -110.26 -82.01 -54.30
N GLY A 553 -109.56 -80.85 -54.21
CA GLY A 553 -108.64 -80.44 -55.29
C GLY A 553 -108.76 -79.07 -55.98
N LEU A 554 -108.17 -78.02 -55.37
CA LEU A 554 -107.48 -76.86 -55.99
C LEU A 554 -108.15 -75.88 -57.01
N ALA A 555 -107.80 -74.60 -56.79
CA ALA A 555 -107.47 -73.52 -57.76
C ALA A 555 -108.47 -72.35 -58.00
N ALA A 556 -107.89 -71.14 -58.04
CA ALA A 556 -108.45 -69.80 -58.33
C ALA A 556 -109.54 -69.25 -57.38
N GLY A 557 -109.61 -67.94 -57.08
CA GLY A 557 -108.63 -66.86 -57.33
C GLY A 557 -109.19 -65.43 -57.17
N VAL A 558 -108.32 -64.46 -56.83
CA VAL A 558 -108.47 -62.99 -56.95
C VAL A 558 -109.52 -62.27 -56.07
N ALA A 559 -109.07 -61.38 -55.16
CA ALA A 559 -109.37 -59.91 -55.19
C ALA A 559 -108.92 -59.13 -53.91
N GLY A 560 -107.92 -58.25 -54.04
CA GLY A 560 -107.63 -57.09 -53.15
C GLY A 560 -107.00 -57.35 -51.77
N GLY A 561 -106.01 -56.57 -51.29
CA GLY A 561 -105.18 -55.56 -51.97
C GLY A 561 -104.51 -54.56 -50.99
N VAL A 562 -103.37 -53.96 -51.38
CA VAL A 562 -102.67 -52.81 -50.73
C VAL A 562 -102.00 -53.16 -49.37
N SER A 563 -100.73 -52.83 -49.04
CA SER A 563 -99.64 -52.13 -49.76
C SER A 563 -98.26 -52.55 -49.24
N GLY A 564 -97.18 -52.10 -49.90
CA GLY A 564 -95.80 -52.08 -49.35
C GLY A 564 -94.86 -53.12 -49.95
N GLY A 565 -93.75 -52.66 -50.54
CA GLY A 565 -92.69 -53.52 -51.08
C GLY A 565 -91.42 -53.52 -50.22
N GLY A 566 -90.67 -54.62 -50.29
CA GLY A 566 -89.28 -54.70 -49.83
C GLY A 566 -88.37 -54.99 -51.02
N ALA A 567 -87.19 -54.36 -51.06
CA ALA A 567 -86.20 -54.62 -52.10
C ALA A 567 -85.40 -55.90 -51.80
N GLU A 568 -84.88 -56.56 -52.82
CA GLU A 568 -83.83 -57.57 -52.63
C GLU A 568 -82.54 -56.88 -52.14
N GLU A 569 -81.95 -57.43 -51.09
CA GLU A 569 -80.80 -56.85 -50.40
C GLU A 569 -79.50 -57.21 -51.15
N LEU A 570 -78.95 -56.27 -51.92
CA LEU A 570 -77.64 -56.43 -52.54
C LEU A 570 -76.54 -56.49 -51.48
N PRO A 571 -75.52 -57.37 -51.63
CA PRO A 571 -74.40 -57.45 -50.71
C PRO A 571 -73.56 -56.16 -50.70
N ASP A 572 -73.25 -55.66 -49.51
CA ASP A 572 -72.62 -54.35 -49.32
C ASP A 572 -71.08 -54.42 -49.40
N TYR A 573 -70.53 -54.19 -50.60
CA TYR A 573 -69.10 -54.27 -50.88
C TYR A 573 -68.33 -53.00 -50.46
N ARG A 574 -67.94 -52.89 -49.17
CA ARG A 574 -67.12 -51.76 -48.67
C ARG A 574 -65.70 -52.15 -48.26
N CYS A 575 -64.75 -51.25 -48.51
CA CYS A 575 -63.39 -51.36 -48.01
C CYS A 575 -63.31 -51.01 -46.50
N PRO A 576 -62.80 -51.88 -45.62
CA PRO A 576 -62.79 -51.64 -44.18
C PRO A 576 -61.80 -50.54 -43.73
N LYS A 577 -60.81 -50.14 -44.54
CA LYS A 577 -59.83 -49.08 -44.18
C LYS A 577 -60.38 -47.66 -44.41
N CYS A 578 -61.16 -47.46 -45.47
CA CYS A 578 -61.58 -46.13 -45.95
C CYS A 578 -63.10 -45.97 -46.15
N GLN A 579 -63.88 -47.04 -45.99
CA GLN A 579 -65.33 -47.12 -46.22
C GLN A 579 -65.79 -46.82 -47.67
N TYR A 580 -64.87 -46.82 -48.65
CA TYR A 580 -65.22 -46.78 -50.07
C TYR A 580 -66.13 -47.96 -50.45
N GLN A 581 -67.25 -47.67 -51.10
CA GLN A 581 -68.26 -48.64 -51.51
C GLN A 581 -68.10 -48.93 -53.01
N ALA A 582 -67.82 -50.19 -53.34
CA ALA A 582 -67.60 -50.66 -54.69
C ALA A 582 -68.89 -51.22 -55.32
N PRO A 583 -69.07 -51.14 -56.65
CA PRO A 583 -70.24 -51.71 -57.32
C PRO A 583 -70.22 -53.24 -57.39
N ASP A 584 -69.04 -53.87 -57.31
CA ASP A 584 -68.84 -55.31 -57.35
C ASP A 584 -67.60 -55.74 -56.53
N MET A 585 -67.45 -57.06 -56.34
CA MET A 585 -66.35 -57.66 -55.58
C MET A 585 -64.98 -57.43 -56.24
N ASP A 586 -64.90 -57.42 -57.58
CA ASP A 586 -63.63 -57.30 -58.31
C ASP A 586 -63.07 -55.88 -58.15
N THR A 587 -63.93 -54.86 -58.27
CA THR A 587 -63.59 -53.46 -57.96
C THR A 587 -63.19 -53.29 -56.49
N LEU A 588 -63.86 -53.99 -55.56
CA LEU A 588 -63.46 -54.00 -54.15
C LEU A 588 -62.07 -54.62 -53.96
N GLN A 589 -61.76 -55.75 -54.60
CA GLN A 589 -60.45 -56.40 -54.47
C GLN A 589 -59.30 -55.53 -55.01
N ILE A 590 -59.50 -54.88 -56.17
CA ILE A 590 -58.52 -53.92 -56.73
C ILE A 590 -58.32 -52.77 -55.74
N HIS A 591 -59.42 -52.14 -55.28
CA HIS A 591 -59.34 -51.03 -54.33
C HIS A 591 -58.67 -51.41 -53.00
N VAL A 592 -58.96 -52.60 -52.46
CA VAL A 592 -58.33 -53.09 -51.22
C VAL A 592 -56.83 -53.35 -51.41
N MET A 593 -56.40 -53.79 -52.60
CA MET A 593 -54.98 -53.98 -52.93
C MET A 593 -54.18 -52.67 -52.86
N ASP A 594 -54.71 -51.62 -53.48
CA ASP A 594 -54.09 -50.28 -53.49
C ASP A 594 -54.25 -49.57 -52.14
N CYS A 595 -55.41 -49.73 -51.49
CA CYS A 595 -55.73 -49.04 -50.24
C CYS A 595 -54.99 -49.64 -49.03
N ILE A 596 -54.44 -50.86 -49.08
CA ILE A 596 -53.66 -51.43 -47.96
C ILE A 596 -52.23 -50.86 -47.86
N GLN A 597 -51.71 -50.23 -48.93
CA GLN A 597 -50.48 -49.43 -48.87
C GLN A 597 -50.67 -48.12 -48.07
#